data_AF-A0A9C7CEQ0-F1
#
_entry.id   AF-A0A9C7CEQ0-F1
#
_cell.length_a   1.000
_cell.length_b   1.000
_cell.length_c   1.000
_cell.angle_alpha   90.00
_cell.angle_beta   90.00
_cell.angle_gamma   90.00
#
_symmetry.space_group_name_H-M   'P 1'
#
loop_
_entity.id
_entity.type
_entity.pdbx_description
1 polymer ?
#
loop_
_entity_poly.entity_id
_entity_poly.type
_entity_poly.pdbx_seq_one_letter_code
_entity_poly.pdbx_strand_id
1 'polypeptide(L)'
;MNTLMNAVETTATNNVVLNDKMAQASDKSHVAINAGKLLASMEADRLSWEQGAYKASNLERNQLLAKCLTFSGELSVAESKQRSAALEAFFKERGYKYKKDSHIIARVVRAVFGNIDRRRVSTYALVLRQAQKSKVEPTQLAQWIEDNGGIQEIKLSRSATFVSPTAKASIAKADIANLPVLAIAKSEQLSQLADAGYVGEDCVLIAEQMADGGFAIRALVRKDGAVNAAFTALYGDIKSQQIAAQKEVNAANDADGAIAKQA
;
A
#
# COMPACT_ATOMS: atom_id res chain seq x y z
N MET A 1 106.52 -44.36 -24.63
CA MET A 1 106.05 -43.91 -25.95
C MET A 1 105.12 -42.74 -25.69
N ASN A 2 105.57 -41.53 -26.01
CA ASN A 2 105.01 -40.25 -25.57
C ASN A 2 104.31 -39.54 -26.76
N THR A 3 103.14 -38.94 -26.54
CA THR A 3 102.52 -37.83 -27.32
C THR A 3 101.22 -37.48 -26.58
N LEU A 4 101.08 -36.47 -25.71
CA LEU A 4 101.19 -35.00 -25.80
C LEU A 4 100.28 -34.31 -26.85
N MET A 5 99.30 -33.58 -26.29
CA MET A 5 98.94 -32.17 -26.52
C MET A 5 97.73 -31.75 -27.41
N ASN A 6 97.00 -30.79 -26.81
CA ASN A 6 96.11 -29.71 -27.31
C ASN A 6 94.61 -30.02 -27.47
N ALA A 7 93.73 -29.50 -26.58
CA ALA A 7 93.16 -28.12 -26.48
C ALA A 7 92.08 -27.86 -27.57
N VAL A 8 90.86 -27.38 -27.33
CA VAL A 8 90.40 -26.15 -26.64
C VAL A 8 88.88 -26.25 -26.32
N GLU A 9 88.48 -25.47 -25.32
CA GLU A 9 87.18 -25.14 -24.70
C GLU A 9 85.95 -24.96 -25.61
N THR A 10 84.74 -25.21 -25.07
CA THR A 10 83.72 -24.15 -24.84
C THR A 10 82.52 -24.59 -23.97
N THR A 11 82.32 -23.85 -22.87
CA THR A 11 81.08 -23.43 -22.19
C THR A 11 79.79 -24.27 -22.28
N ALA A 12 79.29 -24.72 -21.12
CA ALA A 12 78.16 -24.08 -20.42
C ALA A 12 77.71 -24.92 -19.21
N THR A 13 77.60 -24.26 -18.05
CA THR A 13 77.14 -24.80 -16.77
C THR A 13 75.66 -25.19 -16.81
N ASN A 14 75.35 -26.47 -16.62
CA ASN A 14 74.02 -26.94 -16.21
C ASN A 14 74.05 -27.29 -14.72
N ASN A 15 73.96 -26.27 -13.86
CA ASN A 15 73.58 -26.47 -12.46
C ASN A 15 72.05 -26.49 -12.39
N VAL A 16 71.48 -27.68 -12.30
CA VAL A 16 70.09 -27.89 -11.90
C VAL A 16 70.00 -27.64 -10.40
N VAL A 17 69.37 -26.53 -9.99
CA VAL A 17 68.71 -26.43 -8.69
C VAL A 17 67.31 -25.90 -8.95
N LEU A 18 66.35 -26.81 -8.84
CA LEU A 18 64.91 -26.56 -8.85
C LEU A 18 64.57 -25.57 -7.74
N ASN A 19 64.05 -24.40 -8.12
CA ASN A 19 63.22 -23.62 -7.19
C ASN A 19 62.08 -22.94 -7.95
N ASP A 20 61.20 -23.77 -8.51
CA ASP A 20 59.88 -23.32 -8.91
C ASP A 20 59.09 -22.98 -7.64
N LYS A 21 59.00 -21.69 -7.34
CA LYS A 21 57.91 -21.18 -6.50
C LYS A 21 56.61 -21.47 -7.23
N MET A 22 55.90 -22.51 -6.81
CA MET A 22 54.49 -22.65 -7.13
C MET A 22 53.76 -21.42 -6.61
N ALA A 23 53.32 -20.55 -7.51
CA ALA A 23 52.32 -19.54 -7.23
C ALA A 23 51.06 -20.27 -6.75
N GLN A 24 50.74 -20.15 -5.46
CA GLN A 24 49.59 -20.82 -4.89
C GLN A 24 48.30 -20.26 -5.49
N ALA A 25 47.52 -21.14 -6.12
CA ALA A 25 46.12 -20.93 -6.38
C ALA A 25 45.32 -21.11 -5.07
N SER A 26 45.36 -20.13 -4.16
CA SER A 26 44.65 -20.20 -2.86
C SER A 26 43.79 -18.98 -2.51
N ASP A 27 43.71 -17.95 -3.36
CA ASP A 27 43.14 -16.66 -2.92
C ASP A 27 41.62 -16.49 -3.12
N LYS A 28 40.94 -17.32 -3.90
CA LYS A 28 39.48 -17.17 -4.13
C LYS A 28 38.59 -17.92 -3.13
N SER A 29 39.03 -19.08 -2.63
CA SER A 29 38.23 -19.90 -1.70
C SER A 29 38.26 -19.35 -0.27
N HIS A 30 39.40 -18.86 0.21
CA HIS A 30 39.52 -18.26 1.53
C HIS A 30 38.73 -16.94 1.65
N VAL A 31 38.75 -16.09 0.62
CA VAL A 31 37.96 -14.85 0.56
C VAL A 31 36.46 -15.14 0.58
N ALA A 32 35.98 -16.13 -0.18
CA ALA A 32 34.57 -16.52 -0.20
C ALA A 32 34.09 -17.14 1.12
N ILE A 33 34.92 -18.00 1.76
CA ILE A 33 34.62 -18.59 3.08
C ILE A 33 34.56 -17.50 4.17
N ASN A 34 35.46 -16.52 4.12
CA ASN A 34 35.47 -15.40 5.07
C ASN A 34 34.30 -14.44 4.85
N ALA A 35 33.89 -14.21 3.60
CA ALA A 35 32.69 -13.45 3.27
C ALA A 35 31.41 -14.13 3.79
N GLY A 36 31.28 -15.44 3.62
CA GLY A 36 30.14 -16.20 4.15
C GLY A 36 30.04 -16.14 5.67
N LYS A 37 31.16 -16.29 6.37
CA LYS A 37 31.20 -16.15 7.85
C LYS A 37 30.85 -14.73 8.31
N LEU A 38 31.34 -13.71 7.61
CA LEU A 38 30.99 -12.32 7.90
C LEU A 38 29.50 -12.05 7.70
N LEU A 39 28.91 -12.52 6.60
CA LEU A 39 27.47 -12.39 6.35
C LEU A 39 26.62 -13.09 7.41
N ALA A 40 27.02 -14.30 7.84
CA ALA A 40 26.33 -15.01 8.92
C ALA A 40 26.42 -14.25 10.26
N SER A 41 27.57 -13.64 10.56
CA SER A 41 27.73 -12.79 11.75
C SER A 41 26.83 -11.55 11.67
N MET A 42 26.80 -10.86 10.52
CA MET A 42 25.93 -9.70 10.31
C MET A 42 24.45 -10.06 10.39
N GLU A 43 24.06 -11.24 9.92
CA GLU A 43 22.70 -11.75 10.08
C GLU A 43 22.36 -12.01 11.55
N ALA A 44 23.27 -12.65 12.30
CA ALA A 44 23.07 -12.86 13.74
C ALA A 44 22.93 -11.54 14.50
N ASP A 45 23.75 -10.53 14.16
CA ASP A 45 23.67 -9.19 14.73
C ASP A 45 22.32 -8.53 14.41
N ARG A 46 21.85 -8.63 13.16
CA ARG A 46 20.53 -8.15 12.74
C ARG A 46 19.40 -8.82 13.53
N LEU A 47 19.41 -10.15 13.65
CA LEU A 47 18.40 -10.91 14.38
C LEU A 47 18.36 -10.53 15.86
N SER A 48 19.53 -10.37 16.48
CA SER A 48 19.67 -9.91 17.87
C SER A 48 19.12 -8.49 18.04
N TRP A 49 19.45 -7.58 17.12
CA TRP A 49 18.92 -6.21 17.13
C TRP A 49 17.40 -6.16 16.93
N GLU A 50 16.86 -6.96 16.02
CA GLU A 50 15.41 -7.05 15.73
C GLU A 50 14.62 -7.54 16.95
N GLN A 51 15.11 -8.57 17.63
CA GLN A 51 14.45 -9.17 18.79
C GLN A 51 14.65 -8.38 20.09
N GLY A 52 15.77 -7.66 20.19
CA GLY A 52 16.11 -6.82 21.33
C GLY A 52 15.67 -5.37 21.14
N ALA A 53 16.61 -4.52 20.75
CA ALA A 53 16.46 -3.07 20.76
C ALA A 53 15.32 -2.57 19.86
N TYR A 54 15.16 -3.15 18.67
CA TYR A 54 14.11 -2.75 17.74
C TYR A 54 12.71 -3.06 18.28
N LYS A 55 12.50 -4.29 18.79
CA LYS A 55 11.23 -4.69 19.42
C LYS A 55 10.93 -3.83 20.65
N ALA A 56 11.90 -3.62 21.54
CA ALA A 56 11.73 -2.79 22.73
C ALA A 56 11.34 -1.34 22.38
N SER A 57 12.03 -0.72 21.42
CA SER A 57 11.71 0.63 20.96
C SER A 57 10.30 0.73 20.35
N ASN A 58 9.90 -0.28 19.57
CA ASN A 58 8.54 -0.34 19.02
C ASN A 58 7.48 -0.50 20.12
N LEU A 59 7.74 -1.31 21.14
CA LEU A 59 6.84 -1.50 22.27
C LEU A 59 6.62 -0.18 23.03
N GLU A 60 7.70 0.54 23.37
CA GLU A 60 7.63 1.85 24.05
C GLU A 60 6.85 2.87 23.21
N ARG A 61 7.10 2.92 21.89
CA ARG A 61 6.32 3.75 20.98
C ARG A 61 4.83 3.37 21.00
N ASN A 62 4.51 2.08 20.96
CA ASN A 62 3.12 1.62 20.97
C ASN A 62 2.43 1.94 22.30
N GLN A 63 3.15 1.90 23.42
CA GLN A 63 2.65 2.36 24.73
C GLN A 63 2.36 3.87 24.72
N LEU A 64 3.20 4.68 24.06
CA LEU A 64 2.93 6.11 23.90
C LEU A 64 1.69 6.37 23.04
N LEU A 65 1.49 5.56 21.99
CA LEU A 65 0.26 5.60 21.18
C LEU A 65 -0.98 5.18 22.00
N ALA A 66 -0.85 4.21 22.92
CA ALA A 66 -1.93 3.83 23.82
C ALA A 66 -2.34 4.99 24.72
N LYS A 67 -1.37 5.71 25.30
CA LYS A 67 -1.63 6.93 26.08
C LYS A 67 -2.34 8.01 25.24
N CYS A 68 -1.95 8.17 23.97
CA CYS A 68 -2.63 9.09 23.05
C CYS A 68 -4.08 8.68 22.80
N LEU A 69 -4.35 7.38 22.69
CA LEU A 69 -5.71 6.84 22.50
C LEU A 69 -6.57 7.11 23.75
N THR A 70 -6.05 6.79 24.95
CA THR A 70 -6.72 7.09 26.23
C THR A 70 -7.05 8.56 26.35
N PHE A 71 -6.09 9.46 26.10
CA PHE A 71 -6.31 10.90 26.18
C PHE A 71 -7.36 11.38 25.16
N SER A 72 -7.53 10.67 24.04
CA SER A 72 -8.49 10.99 22.98
C SER A 72 -9.88 10.40 23.19
N GLY A 73 -10.11 9.67 24.29
CA GLY A 73 -11.37 8.98 24.59
C GLY A 73 -12.59 9.90 24.72
N GLU A 74 -13.75 9.28 24.88
CA GLU A 74 -15.01 9.98 25.11
C GLU A 74 -14.98 10.67 26.48
N LEU A 75 -15.53 11.88 26.54
CA LEU A 75 -15.58 12.73 27.74
C LEU A 75 -16.90 13.50 27.72
N SER A 76 -17.34 14.01 28.88
CA SER A 76 -18.46 14.94 28.93
C SER A 76 -18.18 16.22 28.11
N VAL A 77 -19.22 17.02 27.84
CA VAL A 77 -19.08 18.27 27.08
C VAL A 77 -18.14 19.26 27.81
N ALA A 78 -18.22 19.34 29.14
CA ALA A 78 -17.38 20.23 29.94
C ALA A 78 -15.91 19.81 29.88
N GLU A 79 -15.62 18.53 30.12
CA GLU A 79 -14.26 17.98 30.07
C GLU A 79 -13.67 18.03 28.66
N SER A 80 -14.48 17.81 27.62
CA SER A 80 -14.06 17.93 26.23
C SER A 80 -13.62 19.35 25.85
N LYS A 81 -14.32 20.37 26.39
CA LYS A 81 -13.92 21.78 26.23
C LYS A 81 -12.60 22.05 26.95
N GLN A 82 -12.45 21.59 28.19
CA GLN A 82 -11.23 21.75 28.97
C GLN A 82 -10.02 21.08 28.30
N ARG A 83 -10.18 19.85 27.80
CA ARG A 83 -9.16 19.13 27.02
C ARG A 83 -8.76 19.90 25.77
N SER A 84 -9.72 20.46 25.04
CA SER A 84 -9.44 21.23 23.83
C SER A 84 -8.67 22.52 24.15
N ALA A 85 -8.99 23.20 25.25
CA ALA A 85 -8.26 24.39 25.71
C ALA A 85 -6.83 24.04 26.13
N ALA A 86 -6.65 22.93 26.88
CA ALA A 86 -5.32 22.45 27.27
C ALA A 86 -4.45 22.09 26.07
N LEU A 87 -5.01 21.44 25.04
CA LEU A 87 -4.30 21.16 23.79
C LEU A 87 -3.89 22.44 23.05
N GLU A 88 -4.80 23.43 22.97
CA GLU A 88 -4.50 24.69 22.30
C GLU A 88 -3.37 25.46 23.01
N ALA A 89 -3.39 25.51 24.34
CA ALA A 89 -2.31 26.09 25.15
C ALA A 89 -0.98 25.35 24.92
N PHE A 90 -1.00 24.01 24.97
CA PHE A 90 0.19 23.18 24.74
C PHE A 90 0.81 23.40 23.35
N PHE A 91 -0.03 23.56 22.32
CA PHE A 91 0.43 23.88 20.97
C PHE A 91 1.06 25.27 20.89
N LYS A 92 0.44 26.27 21.55
CA LYS A 92 0.93 27.65 21.57
C LYS A 92 2.31 27.74 22.23
N GLU A 93 2.50 27.11 23.38
CA GLU A 93 3.79 27.07 24.08
C GLU A 93 4.93 26.49 23.24
N ARG A 94 4.62 25.57 22.33
CA ARG A 94 5.59 24.89 21.46
C ARG A 94 5.68 25.49 20.05
N GLY A 95 4.95 26.56 19.77
CA GLY A 95 4.90 27.17 18.43
C GLY A 95 4.28 26.26 17.35
N TYR A 96 3.45 25.30 17.74
CA TYR A 96 2.78 24.40 16.80
C TYR A 96 1.51 25.03 16.22
N LYS A 97 1.30 24.91 14.91
CA LYS A 97 0.04 25.32 14.28
C LYS A 97 -1.13 24.45 14.75
N TYR A 98 -2.01 25.02 15.56
CA TYR A 98 -3.24 24.39 16.01
C TYR A 98 -4.33 24.46 14.93
N LYS A 99 -5.11 23.38 14.79
CA LYS A 99 -6.24 23.28 13.85
C LYS A 99 -7.45 22.72 14.59
N LYS A 100 -8.39 23.60 14.96
CA LYS A 100 -9.54 23.24 15.81
C LYS A 100 -10.43 22.17 15.18
N ASP A 101 -10.65 22.24 13.88
CA ASP A 101 -11.53 21.31 13.14
C ASP A 101 -10.90 19.93 12.89
N SER A 102 -9.63 19.75 13.25
CA SER A 102 -8.97 18.46 13.13
C SER A 102 -9.47 17.49 14.22
N HIS A 103 -9.61 16.22 13.84
CA HIS A 103 -9.98 15.14 14.75
C HIS A 103 -9.11 15.14 16.02
N ILE A 104 -9.71 14.85 17.18
CA ILE A 104 -9.03 14.88 18.48
C ILE A 104 -7.74 14.03 18.49
N ILE A 105 -7.81 12.77 18.05
CA ILE A 105 -6.63 11.90 17.89
C ILE A 105 -5.51 12.57 17.10
N ALA A 106 -5.82 13.25 15.99
CA ALA A 106 -4.78 13.88 15.17
C ALA A 106 -4.13 15.08 15.89
N ARG A 107 -4.91 15.84 16.68
CA ARG A 107 -4.38 16.91 17.53
C ARG A 107 -3.49 16.34 18.63
N VAL A 108 -3.92 15.28 19.29
CA VAL A 108 -3.18 14.64 20.41
C VAL A 108 -1.87 14.02 19.93
N VAL A 109 -1.89 13.20 18.88
CA VAL A 109 -0.68 12.60 18.31
C VAL A 109 0.31 13.68 17.88
N ARG A 110 -0.16 14.78 17.27
CA ARG A 110 0.72 15.89 16.88
C ARG A 110 1.27 16.66 18.08
N ALA A 111 0.52 16.75 19.19
CA ALA A 111 1.03 17.32 20.43
C ALA A 111 2.24 16.52 20.94
N VAL A 112 2.10 15.19 20.97
CA VAL A 112 3.08 14.28 21.57
C VAL A 112 4.30 14.07 20.67
N PHE A 113 4.09 13.85 19.38
CA PHE A 113 5.18 13.53 18.42
C PHE A 113 5.71 14.75 17.66
N GLY A 114 5.12 15.93 17.88
CA GLY A 114 5.56 17.19 17.31
C GLY A 114 5.45 17.27 15.79
N ASN A 115 6.30 18.12 15.19
CA ASN A 115 6.37 18.36 13.74
C ASN A 115 7.61 17.72 13.08
N ILE A 116 8.25 16.74 13.72
CA ILE A 116 9.50 16.13 13.22
C ILE A 116 9.28 15.41 11.88
N ASP A 117 8.24 14.57 11.81
CA ASP A 117 7.87 13.86 10.58
C ASP A 117 6.35 13.85 10.43
N ARG A 118 5.86 14.71 9.53
CA ARG A 118 4.43 14.84 9.25
C ARG A 118 3.82 13.54 8.72
N ARG A 119 4.55 12.75 7.93
CA ARG A 119 4.05 11.48 7.36
C ARG A 119 3.85 10.47 8.48
N ARG A 120 4.83 10.33 9.36
CA ARG A 120 4.79 9.43 10.52
C ARG A 120 3.66 9.80 11.49
N VAL A 121 3.52 11.07 11.85
CA VAL A 121 2.44 11.58 12.70
C VAL A 121 1.05 11.29 12.09
N SER A 122 0.92 11.46 10.78
CA SER A 122 -0.34 11.16 10.07
C SER A 122 -0.66 9.67 10.09
N THR A 123 0.35 8.81 9.89
CA THR A 123 0.20 7.36 9.99
C THR A 123 -0.29 6.94 11.38
N TYR A 124 0.33 7.44 12.45
CA TYR A 124 -0.11 7.14 13.82
C TYR A 124 -1.56 7.55 14.08
N ALA A 125 -1.95 8.74 13.63
CA ALA A 125 -3.33 9.19 13.77
C ALA A 125 -4.33 8.28 13.02
N LEU A 126 -3.97 7.75 11.85
CA LEU A 126 -4.80 6.80 11.11
C LEU A 126 -4.94 5.46 11.85
N VAL A 127 -3.84 4.91 12.34
CA VAL A 127 -3.84 3.66 13.13
C VAL A 127 -4.71 3.80 14.37
N LEU A 128 -4.57 4.90 15.11
CA LEU A 128 -5.40 5.13 16.31
C LEU A 128 -6.89 5.32 16.00
N ARG A 129 -7.23 5.96 14.87
CA ARG A 129 -8.63 6.03 14.43
C ARG A 129 -9.19 4.67 14.06
N GLN A 130 -8.38 3.82 13.42
CA GLN A 130 -8.78 2.46 13.11
C GLN A 130 -8.98 1.63 14.38
N ALA A 131 -8.07 1.76 15.35
CA ALA A 131 -8.21 1.15 16.67
C ALA A 131 -9.50 1.62 17.39
N GLN A 132 -9.79 2.92 17.39
CA GLN A 132 -11.03 3.47 17.95
C GLN A 132 -12.28 2.91 17.25
N LYS A 133 -12.26 2.82 15.91
CA LYS A 133 -13.36 2.24 15.12
C LYS A 133 -13.56 0.75 15.43
N SER A 134 -12.47 0.02 15.64
CA SER A 134 -12.47 -1.39 16.03
C SER A 134 -12.70 -1.59 17.53
N LYS A 135 -12.98 -0.54 18.31
CA LYS A 135 -13.20 -0.56 19.76
C LYS A 135 -12.06 -1.26 20.52
N VAL A 136 -10.83 -1.02 20.10
CA VAL A 136 -9.63 -1.55 20.77
C VAL A 136 -9.39 -0.76 22.04
N GLU A 137 -9.37 -1.47 23.16
CA GLU A 137 -9.01 -0.89 24.45
C GLU A 137 -7.56 -0.38 24.43
N PRO A 138 -7.25 0.80 25.02
CA PRO A 138 -5.88 1.33 25.03
C PRO A 138 -4.84 0.37 25.61
N THR A 139 -5.22 -0.43 26.61
CA THR A 139 -4.35 -1.45 27.23
C THR A 139 -3.97 -2.57 26.26
N GLN A 140 -4.83 -2.85 25.27
CA GLN A 140 -4.62 -3.90 24.25
C GLN A 140 -4.03 -3.35 22.96
N LEU A 141 -3.85 -2.04 22.84
CA LEU A 141 -3.42 -1.41 21.58
C LEU A 141 -2.07 -1.94 21.10
N ALA A 142 -1.10 -2.13 22.00
CA ALA A 142 0.23 -2.60 21.61
C ALA A 142 0.17 -4.00 20.99
N GLN A 143 -0.54 -4.92 21.64
CA GLN A 143 -0.75 -6.28 21.13
C GLN A 143 -1.53 -6.26 19.82
N TRP A 144 -2.60 -5.47 19.75
CA TRP A 144 -3.40 -5.32 18.54
C TRP A 144 -2.57 -4.81 17.35
N ILE A 145 -1.62 -3.89 17.57
CA ILE A 145 -0.71 -3.43 16.52
C ILE A 145 0.20 -4.56 16.04
N GLU A 146 0.75 -5.38 16.95
CA GLU A 146 1.60 -6.52 16.59
C GLU A 146 0.81 -7.59 15.83
N ASP A 147 -0.38 -7.95 16.30
CA ASP A 147 -1.26 -8.96 15.68
C ASP A 147 -1.69 -8.55 14.25
N ASN A 148 -1.75 -7.25 13.97
CA ASN A 148 -2.08 -6.72 12.65
C ASN A 148 -0.84 -6.42 11.78
N GLY A 149 0.33 -7.00 12.09
CA GLY A 149 1.54 -6.86 11.28
C GLY A 149 2.25 -5.52 11.43
N GLY A 150 1.89 -4.73 12.43
CA GLY A 150 2.51 -3.44 12.74
C GLY A 150 1.80 -2.23 12.11
N ILE A 151 2.36 -1.06 12.40
CA ILE A 151 1.75 0.25 12.08
C ILE A 151 1.54 0.45 10.57
N GLN A 152 2.45 -0.02 9.72
CA GLN A 152 2.34 0.17 8.27
C GLN A 152 1.29 -0.74 7.65
N GLU A 153 1.21 -2.00 8.08
CA GLU A 153 0.21 -2.95 7.61
C GLU A 153 -1.21 -2.48 7.98
N ILE A 154 -1.40 -1.99 9.21
CA ILE A 154 -2.69 -1.39 9.62
C ILE A 154 -3.05 -0.19 8.76
N LYS A 155 -2.09 0.67 8.41
CA LYS A 155 -2.33 1.82 7.53
C LYS A 155 -2.74 1.37 6.11
N LEU A 156 -2.15 0.28 5.62
CA LEU A 156 -2.46 -0.29 4.31
C LEU A 156 -3.75 -1.11 4.30
N SER A 157 -4.21 -1.57 5.48
CA SER A 157 -5.44 -2.32 5.63
C SER A 157 -6.61 -1.52 5.07
N ARG A 158 -7.22 -2.07 4.02
CA ARG A 158 -8.37 -1.49 3.33
C ARG A 158 -9.63 -1.85 4.10
N SER A 159 -10.65 -0.98 4.05
CA SER A 159 -11.93 -1.26 4.72
C SER A 159 -12.52 -2.60 4.26
N ALA A 160 -13.29 -3.28 5.11
CA ALA A 160 -13.99 -4.52 4.73
C ALA A 160 -14.88 -4.38 3.48
N THR A 161 -15.34 -3.16 3.18
CA THR A 161 -16.14 -2.81 1.99
C THR A 161 -15.30 -2.39 0.78
N PHE A 162 -13.98 -2.45 0.88
CA PHE A 162 -13.10 -2.05 -0.20
C PHE A 162 -13.08 -3.12 -1.28
N VAL A 163 -13.50 -2.71 -2.48
CA VAL A 163 -13.34 -3.49 -3.71
C VAL A 163 -12.30 -2.77 -4.56
N SER A 164 -11.24 -3.48 -4.98
CA SER A 164 -10.18 -2.89 -5.78
C SER A 164 -10.72 -2.39 -7.14
N PRO A 165 -10.11 -1.38 -7.78
CA PRO A 165 -10.52 -0.94 -9.11
C PRO A 165 -10.59 -2.09 -10.13
N THR A 166 -9.61 -3.00 -10.10
CA THR A 166 -9.58 -4.20 -10.94
C THR A 166 -10.76 -5.13 -10.65
N ALA A 167 -11.09 -5.35 -9.38
CA ALA A 167 -12.25 -6.18 -9.02
C ALA A 167 -13.58 -5.50 -9.41
N LYS A 168 -13.71 -4.18 -9.26
CA LYS A 168 -14.88 -3.42 -9.72
C LYS A 168 -15.08 -3.58 -11.23
N ALA A 169 -14.02 -3.42 -12.01
CA ALA A 169 -14.08 -3.58 -13.46
C ALA A 169 -14.49 -5.01 -13.85
N SER A 170 -13.93 -6.03 -13.21
CA SER A 170 -14.29 -7.44 -13.45
C SER A 170 -15.76 -7.73 -13.13
N ILE A 171 -16.26 -7.25 -11.98
CA ILE A 171 -17.66 -7.42 -11.59
C ILE A 171 -18.59 -6.73 -12.60
N ALA A 172 -18.33 -5.46 -12.94
CA ALA A 172 -19.15 -4.74 -13.90
C ALA A 172 -19.11 -5.37 -15.30
N LYS A 173 -17.98 -5.95 -15.71
CA LYS A 173 -17.87 -6.68 -16.98
C LYS A 173 -18.69 -7.97 -16.98
N ALA A 174 -18.84 -8.65 -15.85
CA ALA A 174 -19.75 -9.78 -15.75
C ALA A 174 -21.22 -9.32 -15.77
N ASP A 175 -21.51 -8.20 -15.10
CA ASP A 175 -22.88 -7.69 -14.96
C ASP A 175 -23.42 -7.02 -16.24
N ILE A 176 -22.55 -6.48 -17.10
CA ILE A 176 -22.98 -5.77 -18.33
C ILE A 176 -23.78 -6.67 -19.27
N ALA A 177 -23.52 -7.97 -19.27
CA ALA A 177 -24.27 -8.95 -20.07
C ALA A 177 -25.75 -9.06 -19.64
N ASN A 178 -26.07 -8.66 -18.40
CA ASN A 178 -27.43 -8.66 -17.87
C ASN A 178 -28.15 -7.32 -18.08
N LEU A 179 -27.44 -6.28 -18.53
CA LEU A 179 -28.03 -4.97 -18.81
C LEU A 179 -28.71 -4.97 -20.19
N PRO A 180 -29.80 -4.21 -20.35
CA PRO A 180 -30.46 -4.09 -21.65
C PRO A 180 -29.55 -3.38 -22.66
N VAL A 181 -29.57 -3.87 -23.90
CA VAL A 181 -28.89 -3.20 -25.02
C VAL A 181 -29.59 -1.88 -25.31
N LEU A 182 -28.89 -0.76 -25.08
CA LEU A 182 -29.44 0.58 -25.29
C LEU A 182 -29.55 0.95 -26.78
N ALA A 183 -28.57 0.55 -27.59
CA ALA A 183 -28.54 0.75 -29.04
C ALA A 183 -27.47 -0.14 -29.69
N ILE A 184 -27.60 -0.41 -31.00
CA ILE A 184 -26.57 -1.03 -31.84
C ILE A 184 -26.12 -0.01 -32.89
N ALA A 185 -24.85 0.39 -32.85
CA ALA A 185 -24.30 1.38 -33.79
C ALA A 185 -23.54 0.70 -34.94
N LYS A 186 -23.88 1.07 -36.19
CA LYS A 186 -23.16 0.65 -37.40
C LYS A 186 -23.12 1.80 -38.41
N SER A 187 -21.93 2.12 -38.89
CA SER A 187 -21.70 3.09 -39.97
C SER A 187 -20.50 2.66 -40.81
N GLU A 188 -20.30 3.27 -41.97
CA GLU A 188 -19.12 3.02 -42.80
C GLU A 188 -17.83 3.32 -42.02
N GLN A 189 -17.78 4.46 -41.32
CA GLN A 189 -16.61 4.88 -40.55
C GLN A 189 -16.32 3.95 -39.36
N LEU A 190 -17.35 3.48 -38.64
CA LEU A 190 -17.15 2.50 -37.56
C LEU A 190 -16.73 1.13 -38.12
N SER A 191 -17.24 0.75 -39.29
CA SER A 191 -16.88 -0.51 -39.95
C SER A 191 -15.41 -0.52 -40.39
N GLN A 192 -14.86 0.62 -40.81
CA GLN A 192 -13.43 0.74 -41.13
C GLN A 192 -12.52 0.55 -39.90
N LEU A 193 -13.02 0.85 -38.70
CA LEU A 193 -12.30 0.60 -37.45
C LEU A 193 -12.51 -0.83 -36.93
N ALA A 194 -13.46 -1.58 -37.48
CA ALA A 194 -13.75 -2.95 -37.05
C ALA A 194 -12.57 -3.87 -37.40
N ASP A 195 -12.24 -4.77 -36.47
CA ASP A 195 -11.09 -5.66 -36.59
C ASP A 195 -11.49 -7.04 -36.06
N ALA A 196 -11.23 -8.07 -36.87
CA ALA A 196 -11.57 -9.45 -36.56
C ALA A 196 -10.89 -9.96 -35.28
N GLY A 197 -9.73 -9.42 -34.92
CA GLY A 197 -9.00 -9.77 -33.70
C GLY A 197 -9.69 -9.35 -32.40
N TYR A 198 -10.69 -8.46 -32.48
CA TYR A 198 -11.40 -7.92 -31.32
C TYR A 198 -12.89 -8.34 -31.28
N VAL A 199 -13.26 -9.36 -32.06
CA VAL A 199 -14.65 -9.85 -32.09
C VAL A 199 -15.02 -10.43 -30.72
N GLY A 200 -16.11 -9.91 -30.14
CA GLY A 200 -16.56 -10.31 -28.80
C GLY A 200 -15.85 -9.59 -27.66
N GLU A 201 -14.91 -8.68 -27.96
CA GLU A 201 -14.28 -7.84 -26.94
C GLU A 201 -15.00 -6.50 -26.75
N ASP A 202 -14.93 -5.98 -25.52
CA ASP A 202 -15.52 -4.69 -25.17
C ASP A 202 -14.67 -3.52 -25.65
N CYS A 203 -15.31 -2.43 -26.05
CA CYS A 203 -14.64 -1.18 -26.38
C CYS A 203 -15.39 0.02 -25.80
N VAL A 204 -14.70 1.17 -25.74
CA VAL A 204 -15.30 2.43 -25.29
C VAL A 204 -15.57 3.31 -26.52
N LEU A 205 -16.82 3.72 -26.68
CA LEU A 205 -17.21 4.76 -27.62
C LEU A 205 -17.28 6.10 -26.89
N ILE A 206 -16.58 7.09 -27.41
CA ILE A 206 -16.65 8.46 -26.92
C ILE A 206 -17.67 9.19 -27.77
N ALA A 207 -18.76 9.61 -27.14
CA ALA A 207 -19.86 10.30 -27.81
C ALA A 207 -20.21 11.62 -27.12
N GLU A 208 -20.72 12.56 -27.90
CA GLU A 208 -21.25 13.84 -27.44
C GLU A 208 -22.77 13.81 -27.55
N GLN A 209 -23.47 14.17 -26.48
CA GLN A 209 -24.94 14.28 -26.50
C GLN A 209 -25.35 15.54 -27.27
N MET A 210 -26.22 15.38 -28.25
CA MET A 210 -26.75 16.45 -29.09
C MET A 210 -28.05 17.03 -28.50
N ALA A 211 -28.43 18.22 -28.97
CA ALA A 211 -29.62 18.93 -28.48
C ALA A 211 -30.94 18.21 -28.77
N ASP A 212 -30.96 17.33 -29.77
CA ASP A 212 -32.09 16.48 -30.14
C ASP A 212 -32.19 15.19 -29.30
N GLY A 213 -31.27 15.00 -28.35
CA GLY A 213 -31.18 13.79 -27.52
C GLY A 213 -30.39 12.65 -28.16
N GLY A 214 -29.87 12.83 -29.39
CA GLY A 214 -28.97 11.88 -30.04
C GLY A 214 -27.56 11.90 -29.47
N PHE A 215 -26.74 10.93 -29.87
CA PHE A 215 -25.33 10.83 -29.45
C PHE A 215 -24.42 10.75 -30.68
N ALA A 216 -23.59 11.77 -30.87
CA ALA A 216 -22.58 11.80 -31.94
C ALA A 216 -21.31 11.07 -31.49
N ILE A 217 -21.09 9.85 -31.99
CA ILE A 217 -19.90 9.04 -31.70
C ILE A 217 -18.69 9.62 -32.45
N ARG A 218 -17.64 10.00 -31.71
CA ARG A 218 -16.44 10.65 -32.26
C ARG A 218 -15.19 9.76 -32.23
N ALA A 219 -15.11 8.79 -31.34
CA ALA A 219 -13.95 7.90 -31.23
C ALA A 219 -14.29 6.52 -30.67
N LEU A 220 -13.48 5.52 -31.04
CA LEU A 220 -13.48 4.16 -30.50
C LEU A 220 -12.14 3.87 -29.83
N VAL A 221 -12.16 3.38 -28.60
CA VAL A 221 -10.95 3.07 -27.80
C VAL A 221 -11.00 1.62 -27.30
N ARG A 222 -9.90 0.88 -27.52
CA ARG A 222 -9.72 -0.52 -27.08
C ARG A 222 -8.67 -0.73 -26.00
N LYS A 223 -7.97 0.33 -25.57
CA LYS A 223 -6.92 0.19 -24.55
C LYS A 223 -7.51 -0.32 -23.24
N ASP A 224 -6.95 -1.39 -22.69
CA ASP A 224 -7.39 -2.02 -21.43
C ASP A 224 -7.60 -1.02 -20.29
N GLY A 225 -6.68 -0.04 -20.16
CA GLY A 225 -6.79 1.00 -19.14
C GLY A 225 -8.06 1.86 -19.27
N ALA A 226 -8.50 2.16 -20.50
CA ALA A 226 -9.71 2.93 -20.76
C ALA A 226 -10.98 2.08 -20.55
N VAL A 227 -10.97 0.84 -21.04
CA VAL A 227 -12.08 -0.11 -20.89
C VAL A 227 -12.32 -0.43 -19.40
N ASN A 228 -11.26 -0.72 -18.63
CA ASN A 228 -11.36 -0.99 -17.20
C ASN A 228 -11.80 0.23 -16.40
N ALA A 229 -11.38 1.44 -16.78
CA ALA A 229 -11.84 2.67 -16.15
C ALA A 229 -13.35 2.89 -16.37
N ALA A 230 -13.85 2.65 -17.59
CA ALA A 230 -15.28 2.72 -17.91
C ALA A 230 -16.09 1.70 -17.10
N PHE A 231 -15.66 0.44 -17.03
CA PHE A 231 -16.32 -0.57 -16.20
C PHE A 231 -16.28 -0.24 -14.70
N THR A 232 -15.18 0.36 -14.22
CA THR A 232 -15.10 0.83 -12.82
C THR A 232 -16.10 1.94 -12.52
N ALA A 233 -16.32 2.86 -13.47
CA ALA A 233 -17.34 3.89 -13.36
C ALA A 233 -18.75 3.28 -13.38
N LEU A 234 -19.02 2.37 -14.33
CA LEU A 234 -20.29 1.64 -14.44
C LEU A 234 -20.64 0.88 -13.16
N TYR A 235 -19.67 0.20 -12.52
CA TYR A 235 -19.86 -0.44 -11.22
C TYR A 235 -20.39 0.56 -10.17
N GLY A 236 -19.86 1.78 -10.16
CA GLY A 236 -20.31 2.85 -9.27
C GLY A 236 -21.77 3.22 -9.49
N ASP A 237 -22.17 3.35 -10.75
CA ASP A 237 -23.54 3.69 -11.13
C ASP A 237 -24.52 2.58 -10.78
N ILE A 238 -24.21 1.32 -11.14
CA ILE A 238 -25.04 0.15 -10.79
C ILE A 238 -25.24 0.08 -9.27
N LYS A 239 -24.16 0.22 -8.50
CA LYS A 239 -24.25 0.18 -7.03
C LYS A 239 -25.06 1.34 -6.46
N SER A 240 -24.95 2.53 -7.04
CA SER A 240 -25.73 3.69 -6.62
C SER A 240 -27.22 3.48 -6.88
N GLN A 241 -27.58 2.88 -8.02
CA GLN A 241 -28.95 2.53 -8.38
C GLN A 241 -29.51 1.44 -7.46
N GLN A 242 -28.73 0.41 -7.15
CA GLN A 242 -29.13 -0.63 -6.19
C GLN A 242 -29.39 -0.05 -4.79
N ILE A 243 -28.54 0.87 -4.33
CA ILE A 243 -28.73 1.55 -3.04
C ILE A 243 -29.99 2.44 -3.07
N ALA A 244 -30.26 3.13 -4.18
CA ALA A 244 -31.47 3.93 -4.34
C ALA A 244 -32.73 3.05 -4.34
N ALA A 245 -32.74 1.99 -5.13
CA ALA A 245 -33.84 1.02 -5.18
C ALA A 245 -34.10 0.36 -3.81
N GLN A 246 -33.05 -0.02 -3.07
CA GLN A 246 -33.22 -0.58 -1.73
C GLN A 246 -33.82 0.44 -0.74
N LYS A 247 -33.46 1.72 -0.86
CA LYS A 247 -34.06 2.77 -0.02
C LYS A 247 -35.54 2.97 -0.34
N GLU A 248 -35.91 2.94 -1.62
CA GLU A 248 -37.31 3.04 -2.04
C GLU A 248 -38.14 1.84 -1.56
N VAL A 249 -37.61 0.62 -1.65
CA VAL A 249 -38.26 -0.59 -1.12
C VAL A 249 -38.43 -0.52 0.39
N ASN A 250 -37.41 -0.07 1.14
CA ASN A 250 -37.52 0.10 2.59
C ASN A 250 -38.56 1.16 2.95
N ALA A 251 -38.60 2.29 2.23
CA ALA A 251 -39.58 3.34 2.45
C ALA A 251 -41.02 2.88 2.16
N ALA A 252 -41.22 2.04 1.14
CA ALA A 252 -42.52 1.44 0.83
C ALA A 252 -42.97 0.45 1.93
N ASN A 253 -42.07 -0.42 2.40
CA ASN A 253 -42.37 -1.36 3.47
C ASN A 253 -42.68 -0.68 4.81
N ASP A 254 -42.00 0.44 5.12
CA ASP A 254 -42.26 1.23 6.32
C ASP A 254 -43.61 1.97 6.26
N ALA A 255 -44.04 2.38 5.06
CA ALA A 255 -45.35 3.01 4.85
C ALA A 255 -46.50 1.99 5.00
N ASP A 256 -46.38 0.79 4.43
CA ASP A 256 -47.39 -0.28 4.54
C ASP A 256 -47.49 -0.82 5.98
N GLY A 257 -46.38 -0.94 6.70
CA GLY A 257 -46.37 -1.32 8.12
C GLY A 257 -47.00 -0.29 9.06
N ALA A 258 -47.04 0.99 8.67
CA ALA A 258 -47.72 2.04 9.42
C ALA A 258 -49.25 2.02 9.20
N ILE A 259 -49.70 1.69 7.98
CA ILE A 259 -51.12 1.57 7.66
C ILE A 259 -51.74 0.34 8.36
N ALA A 260 -51.02 -0.78 8.42
CA ALA A 260 -51.48 -2.00 9.09
C ALA A 260 -51.59 -1.89 10.63
N LYS A 261 -50.98 -0.86 11.25
CA LYS A 261 -51.10 -0.58 12.71
C LYS A 261 -52.20 0.42 13.05
N GLN A 262 -52.87 0.99 12.05
CA GLN A 262 -53.95 1.97 12.22
C GLN A 262 -55.34 1.42 11.83
N ALA A 263 -55.41 0.16 11.39
CA ALA A 263 -56.65 -0.61 11.19
C ALA A 263 -56.87 -1.57 12.36
#